data_AF-A0A397VY63-F1
#
_entry.id   AF-A0A397VY63-F1
#
_cell.length_a   1.000
_cell.length_b   1.000
_cell.length_c   1.000
_cell.angle_alpha   90.00
_cell.angle_beta   90.00
_cell.angle_gamma   90.00
#
_symmetry.space_group_name_H-M   'P 1'
#
loop_
_entity.id
_entity.type
_entity.pdbx_description
1 polymer ?
#
loop_
_entity_poly.entity_id
_entity_poly.type
_entity_poly.pdbx_seq_one_letter_code
_entity_poly.pdbx_strand_id
1 'polypeptide(L)'
;MFRLTFKRFSLLLETSSQANLTENPPHILAIRHYQNDEKEIQDINFCYVNGKNPINIYPLFEQYVLVSYVHANDTSDNTTFMDRGMVIDWNGNILSIIDFGPSYLFPNSTTWEPNELIVNNIVTRNGFLRLSRVRRTNNFEWKQYGRFNDGSFSLLQNDTFTTDSTDLTNFQVTVLQTLDNGYAVIYSKTLFASTRIYALKLKFNEKTAIKFNLYELTQPNTTFIGLFCSVDYVYVGHLCIASVANNEYGNFHVDTTYPRKDSNNLEINCNKINITFHDPVSFADGNLSIYHISNQGDFLRQIINSKNCINCIAQDNVVTLDVYDSTFNEPGAKYYIQMDNKFVQNSIYDEAILGIDPYMWTFRTANVDISQSSSYAGDIRGVVRLTKSGTQYFQAMSKSERDAFITALLNELTVRIPTEKGRLSSNGHYQLDTTVESQILISFSINKAKNSEKFLSTLVSKYLNQLIENGAYTGISTGTTTIYLDYIYGFQLTQSISDFFEMHKIEFILLIVA
;
A
#
# COMPACT_ATOMS: atom_id res chain seq x y z
N MET A 1 26.59 26.48 -20.16
CA MET A 1 26.28 26.93 -18.80
C MET A 1 26.44 28.45 -18.76
N PHE A 2 25.35 29.20 -18.62
CA PHE A 2 25.34 30.65 -18.51
C PHE A 2 25.06 31.05 -17.07
N ARG A 3 25.89 31.92 -16.49
CA ARG A 3 25.66 32.51 -15.17
C ARG A 3 25.12 33.93 -15.38
N LEU A 4 23.81 34.09 -15.26
CA LEU A 4 23.19 35.40 -15.24
C LEU A 4 23.39 36.00 -13.85
N THR A 5 24.21 37.03 -13.76
CA THR A 5 24.45 37.76 -12.52
C THR A 5 23.58 39.01 -12.56
N PHE A 6 22.44 38.96 -11.88
CA PHE A 6 21.62 40.14 -11.64
C PHE A 6 22.28 40.95 -10.53
N LYS A 7 22.02 42.27 -10.48
CA LYS A 7 22.51 43.13 -9.39
C LYS A 7 22.15 42.63 -7.98
N ARG A 8 21.18 41.69 -7.85
CA ARG A 8 20.61 41.21 -6.57
C ARG A 8 20.65 39.69 -6.36
N PHE A 9 20.84 38.89 -7.40
CA PHE A 9 20.99 37.42 -7.29
C PHE A 9 21.69 36.83 -8.52
N SER A 10 22.23 35.61 -8.42
CA SER A 10 22.77 34.87 -9.58
C SER A 10 21.84 33.73 -9.97
N LEU A 11 21.48 33.61 -11.26
CA LEU A 11 20.88 32.40 -11.85
C LEU A 11 21.93 31.63 -12.64
N LEU A 12 22.04 30.32 -12.39
CA LEU A 12 22.69 29.40 -13.31
C LEU A 12 21.63 28.81 -14.25
N LEU A 13 21.79 29.05 -15.56
CA LEU A 13 21.00 28.43 -16.62
C LEU A 13 21.90 27.51 -17.46
N GLU A 14 21.43 26.30 -17.78
CA GLU A 14 21.99 25.50 -18.86
C GLU A 14 21.13 25.63 -20.11
N THR A 15 21.76 26.04 -21.21
CA THR A 15 21.18 25.88 -22.55
C THR A 15 21.40 24.44 -22.97
N SER A 16 20.34 23.69 -23.25
CA SER A 16 20.46 22.38 -23.90
C SER A 16 21.02 22.58 -25.30
N SER A 17 22.29 22.24 -25.52
CA SER A 17 22.81 22.09 -26.88
C SER A 17 22.40 20.73 -27.42
N GLN A 18 21.15 20.60 -27.86
CA GLN A 18 20.77 19.55 -28.82
C GLN A 18 20.44 20.26 -30.14
N ALA A 19 21.18 19.95 -31.18
CA ALA A 19 21.19 20.65 -32.46
C ALA A 19 19.89 20.55 -33.28
N ASN A 20 18.77 20.07 -32.71
CA ASN A 20 17.53 19.83 -33.44
C ASN A 20 16.23 20.14 -32.67
N LEU A 21 16.27 20.84 -31.53
CA LEU A 21 15.04 21.28 -30.82
C LEU A 21 15.20 22.73 -30.37
N THR A 22 14.60 23.68 -31.09
CA THR A 22 14.74 25.13 -30.86
C THR A 22 13.73 25.73 -29.87
N GLU A 23 12.98 24.95 -29.09
CA GLU A 23 11.87 25.51 -28.28
C GLU A 23 11.69 24.94 -26.86
N ASN A 24 12.75 24.42 -26.20
CA ASN A 24 12.64 24.11 -24.77
C ASN A 24 13.10 25.28 -23.88
N PRO A 25 12.33 25.65 -22.84
CA PRO A 25 12.71 26.70 -21.91
C PRO A 25 13.95 26.28 -21.07
N PRO A 26 14.85 27.22 -20.73
CA PRO A 26 16.07 26.90 -19.99
C PRO A 26 15.80 26.48 -18.54
N HIS A 27 16.55 25.50 -18.03
CA HIS A 27 16.46 25.00 -16.65
C HIS A 27 17.33 25.82 -15.67
N ILE A 28 16.80 26.13 -14.49
CA ILE A 28 17.49 26.90 -13.43
C ILE A 28 18.11 25.95 -12.40
N LEU A 29 19.42 26.09 -12.12
CA LEU A 29 20.17 25.19 -11.25
C LEU A 29 20.41 25.71 -9.81
N ALA A 30 20.46 27.03 -9.60
CA ALA A 30 20.69 27.61 -8.26
C ALA A 30 20.38 29.11 -8.21
N ILE A 31 19.92 29.59 -7.05
CA ILE A 31 19.76 31.02 -6.69
C ILE A 31 20.76 31.35 -5.57
N ARG A 32 21.57 32.41 -5.73
CA ARG A 32 22.42 32.94 -4.64
C ARG A 32 22.11 34.41 -4.40
N HIS A 33 21.86 34.79 -3.15
CA HIS A 33 21.64 36.17 -2.70
C HIS A 33 22.95 36.98 -2.73
N TYR A 34 22.91 38.20 -3.24
CA TYR A 34 24.00 39.19 -3.14
C TYR A 34 23.43 40.47 -2.51
N GLN A 35 23.96 40.86 -1.35
CA GLN A 35 23.56 42.09 -0.64
C GLN A 35 23.84 43.33 -1.51
N ASN A 36 22.80 44.11 -1.82
CA ASN A 36 22.75 45.56 -1.50
C ASN A 36 21.39 46.23 -1.82
N ASP A 37 20.89 46.95 -0.81
CA ASP A 37 20.16 48.23 -0.81
C ASP A 37 18.81 48.45 -1.51
N GLU A 38 18.06 47.42 -1.92
CA GLU A 38 16.64 47.61 -2.21
C GLU A 38 15.75 46.51 -1.64
N LYS A 39 14.78 46.94 -0.80
CA LYS A 39 13.86 46.15 0.04
C LYS A 39 12.79 45.34 -0.72
N GLU A 40 12.90 45.18 -2.04
CA GLU A 40 11.79 44.62 -2.83
C GLU A 40 11.61 43.12 -2.58
N ILE A 41 12.67 42.32 -2.74
CA ILE A 41 12.66 40.89 -2.37
C ILE A 41 13.27 40.76 -0.99
N GLN A 42 12.43 40.51 0.01
CA GLN A 42 12.82 40.40 1.42
C GLN A 42 13.32 39.00 1.78
N ASP A 43 14.10 38.90 2.86
CA ASP A 43 14.75 37.66 3.31
C ASP A 43 13.77 36.49 3.57
N ILE A 44 12.51 36.80 3.90
CA ILE A 44 11.44 35.80 4.08
C ILE A 44 11.27 34.87 2.88
N ASN A 45 11.65 35.32 1.67
CA ASN A 45 11.51 34.56 0.43
C ASN A 45 12.52 33.41 0.28
N PHE A 46 13.59 33.42 1.08
CA PHE A 46 14.63 32.39 1.05
C PHE A 46 14.44 31.34 2.16
N CYS A 47 13.34 31.45 2.93
CA CYS A 47 12.96 30.49 3.96
C CYS A 47 11.94 29.50 3.41
N TYR A 48 12.20 28.21 3.63
CA TYR A 48 11.28 27.15 3.23
C TYR A 48 10.08 27.09 4.17
N VAL A 49 8.86 27.06 3.62
CA VAL A 49 7.61 27.04 4.39
C VAL A 49 6.76 25.87 3.93
N ASN A 50 6.49 24.91 4.82
CA ASN A 50 5.64 23.73 4.55
C ASN A 50 5.94 22.99 3.24
N GLY A 51 7.20 22.78 2.90
CA GLY A 51 7.50 22.10 1.63
C GLY A 51 7.58 23.03 0.41
N LYS A 52 7.50 24.36 0.57
CA LYS A 52 7.41 25.31 -0.54
C LYS A 52 8.37 26.49 -0.38
N ASN A 53 8.86 26.97 -1.53
CA ASN A 53 9.64 28.19 -1.64
C ASN A 53 8.70 29.37 -1.96
N PRO A 54 8.76 30.48 -1.20
CA PRO A 54 8.00 31.68 -1.52
C PRO A 54 8.46 32.37 -2.82
N ILE A 55 9.73 32.17 -3.20
CA ILE A 55 10.27 32.65 -4.47
C ILE A 55 10.25 31.54 -5.53
N ASN A 56 9.68 31.84 -6.70
CA ASN A 56 9.66 30.94 -7.86
C ASN A 56 10.06 31.70 -9.12
N ILE A 57 10.58 30.98 -10.11
CA ILE A 57 11.11 31.58 -11.33
C ILE A 57 10.56 30.84 -12.54
N TYR A 58 9.95 31.60 -13.43
CA TYR A 58 9.29 31.10 -14.62
C TYR A 58 9.91 31.73 -15.87
N PRO A 59 10.37 30.91 -16.83
CA PRO A 59 10.74 31.41 -18.14
C PRO A 59 9.45 31.89 -18.84
N LEU A 60 9.45 33.09 -19.42
CA LEU A 60 8.30 33.59 -20.19
C LEU A 60 8.50 33.31 -21.69
N PHE A 61 9.26 34.17 -22.38
CA PHE A 61 9.65 34.08 -23.79
C PHE A 61 10.70 35.17 -24.09
N GLU A 62 11.39 35.10 -25.24
CA GLU A 62 12.31 36.15 -25.75
C GLU A 62 13.18 36.80 -24.68
N GLN A 63 13.89 35.99 -23.90
CA GLN A 63 14.84 36.48 -22.91
C GLN A 63 14.20 37.23 -21.73
N TYR A 64 12.93 36.96 -21.41
CA TYR A 64 12.29 37.44 -20.18
C TYR A 64 12.06 36.31 -19.17
N VAL A 65 12.22 36.67 -17.91
CA VAL A 65 12.03 35.80 -16.75
C VAL A 65 11.04 36.48 -15.81
N LEU A 66 10.03 35.75 -15.35
CA LEU A 66 9.16 36.15 -14.25
C LEU A 66 9.70 35.55 -12.96
N VAL A 67 10.01 36.40 -11.98
CA VAL A 67 10.29 35.99 -10.61
C VAL A 67 9.06 36.31 -9.78
N SER A 68 8.40 35.30 -9.23
CA SER A 68 7.34 35.52 -8.25
C SER A 68 7.90 35.40 -6.84
N TYR A 69 7.41 36.25 -5.93
CA TYR A 69 7.89 36.35 -4.55
C TYR A 69 6.82 37.00 -3.68
N VAL A 70 7.07 37.03 -2.37
CA VAL A 70 6.24 37.69 -1.37
C VAL A 70 6.91 38.95 -0.86
N HIS A 71 6.14 40.03 -0.75
CA HIS A 71 6.54 41.29 -0.17
C HIS A 71 5.64 41.61 1.03
N ALA A 72 6.23 42.00 2.16
CA ALA A 72 5.54 42.30 3.39
C ALA A 72 5.83 43.72 3.86
N ASN A 73 4.79 44.44 4.30
CA ASN A 73 5.01 45.70 5.03
C ASN A 73 5.66 45.44 6.41
N ASP A 74 5.32 44.32 7.04
CA ASP A 74 5.90 43.83 8.28
C ASP A 74 6.18 42.32 8.14
N THR A 75 7.46 41.95 8.07
CA THR A 75 7.89 40.56 7.91
C THR A 75 7.57 39.67 9.12
N SER A 76 7.18 40.26 10.26
CA SER A 76 6.72 39.54 11.45
C SER A 76 5.20 39.30 11.47
N ASP A 77 4.45 39.97 10.60
CA ASP A 77 3.00 39.84 10.47
C ASP A 77 2.60 39.31 9.10
N ASN A 78 2.29 38.01 9.07
CA ASN A 78 1.82 37.28 7.89
C ASN A 78 0.59 37.91 7.21
N THR A 79 -0.21 38.73 7.91
CA THR A 79 -1.38 39.40 7.31
C THR A 79 -0.99 40.52 6.35
N THR A 80 0.24 41.02 6.44
CA THR A 80 0.76 42.07 5.56
C THR A 80 1.38 41.52 4.27
N PHE A 81 1.44 40.20 4.11
CA PHE A 81 2.15 39.55 3.01
C PHE A 81 1.37 39.68 1.70
N MET A 82 2.04 40.11 0.64
CA MET A 82 1.50 40.32 -0.70
C MET A 82 2.33 39.54 -1.71
N ASP A 83 1.67 38.73 -2.53
CA ASP A 83 2.32 38.06 -3.65
C ASP A 83 2.58 39.08 -4.77
N ARG A 84 3.79 39.05 -5.33
CA ARG A 84 4.25 39.92 -6.41
C ARG A 84 5.00 39.14 -7.48
N GLY A 85 5.05 39.73 -8.66
CA GLY A 85 5.86 39.26 -9.78
C GLY A 85 6.82 40.35 -10.24
N MET A 86 8.04 39.98 -10.61
CA MET A 86 9.01 40.86 -11.23
C MET A 86 9.42 40.28 -12.57
N VAL A 87 9.21 41.03 -13.64
CA VAL A 87 9.64 40.66 -14.99
C VAL A 87 11.00 41.27 -15.25
N ILE A 88 11.97 40.44 -15.58
CA ILE A 88 13.37 40.82 -15.77
C ILE A 88 13.83 40.33 -17.15
N ASP A 89 14.58 41.16 -17.86
CA ASP A 89 15.29 40.73 -19.07
C ASP A 89 16.60 39.99 -18.74
N TRP A 90 17.24 39.38 -19.74
CA TRP A 90 18.53 38.69 -19.54
C TRP A 90 19.70 39.63 -19.21
N ASN A 91 19.55 40.94 -19.38
CA ASN A 91 20.53 41.93 -18.96
C ASN A 91 20.35 42.33 -17.49
N GLY A 92 19.28 41.85 -16.86
CA GLY A 92 18.94 42.12 -15.47
C GLY A 92 18.18 43.43 -15.25
N ASN A 93 17.61 44.02 -16.30
CA ASN A 93 16.73 45.18 -16.18
C ASN A 93 15.33 44.71 -15.74
N ILE A 94 14.80 45.37 -14.72
CA ILE A 94 13.43 45.16 -14.27
C ILE A 94 12.51 45.92 -15.22
N LEU A 95 11.62 45.19 -15.89
CA LEU A 95 10.67 45.74 -16.87
C LEU A 95 9.30 46.02 -16.25
N SER A 96 8.91 45.21 -15.27
CA SER A 96 7.60 45.33 -14.63
C SER A 96 7.64 44.72 -13.24
N ILE A 97 6.95 45.36 -12.30
CA ILE A 97 6.57 44.79 -11.00
C ILE A 97 5.04 44.66 -11.03
N ILE A 98 4.56 43.46 -10.77
CA ILE A 98 3.16 43.07 -10.84
C ILE A 98 2.68 42.77 -9.43
N ASP A 99 1.65 43.48 -8.97
CA ASP A 99 0.97 43.12 -7.74
C ASP A 99 -0.04 42.01 -8.02
N PHE A 100 0.21 40.80 -7.51
CA PHE A 100 -0.73 39.69 -7.61
C PHE A 100 -1.82 39.77 -6.55
N GLY A 101 -1.52 40.35 -5.39
CA GLY A 101 -2.48 40.60 -4.32
C GLY A 101 -2.10 39.92 -3.01
N PRO A 102 -3.03 39.81 -2.05
CA PRO A 102 -2.72 39.30 -0.72
C PRO A 102 -2.35 37.81 -0.73
N SER A 103 -1.24 37.46 -0.06
CA SER A 103 -0.78 36.07 0.04
C SER A 103 -1.75 35.21 0.86
N TYR A 104 -1.75 33.90 0.60
CA TYR A 104 -2.69 32.96 1.18
C TYR A 104 -2.44 32.72 2.68
N LEU A 105 -3.53 32.76 3.46
CA LEU A 105 -3.58 32.35 4.85
C LEU A 105 -4.66 31.28 4.99
N PHE A 106 -4.42 30.27 5.83
CA PHE A 106 -5.43 29.26 6.13
C PHE A 106 -6.71 29.90 6.69
N PRO A 107 -7.90 29.35 6.38
CA PRO A 107 -9.16 29.81 6.96
C PRO A 107 -9.06 29.88 8.49
N ASN A 108 -9.55 30.97 9.07
CA ASN A 108 -9.55 31.19 10.52
C ASN A 108 -8.16 31.11 11.21
N SER A 109 -7.07 31.29 10.46
CA SER A 109 -5.69 31.22 10.97
C SER A 109 -4.84 32.40 10.47
N THR A 110 -3.66 32.59 11.08
CA THR A 110 -2.56 33.45 10.60
C THR A 110 -1.43 32.64 9.97
N THR A 111 -1.58 31.31 9.88
CA THR A 111 -0.64 30.44 9.18
C THR A 111 -0.61 30.80 7.71
N TRP A 112 0.56 31.24 7.24
CA TRP A 112 0.84 31.55 5.84
C TRP A 112 1.38 30.33 5.12
N GLU A 113 0.97 30.16 3.86
CA GLU A 113 1.51 29.15 2.96
C GLU A 113 1.61 29.74 1.55
N PRO A 114 2.82 29.90 0.99
CA PRO A 114 2.97 30.32 -0.39
C PRO A 114 2.43 29.22 -1.31
N ASN A 115 1.47 29.54 -2.17
CA ASN A 115 0.88 28.54 -3.06
C ASN A 115 0.35 29.18 -4.35
N GLU A 116 1.11 29.02 -5.42
CA GLU A 116 0.71 29.49 -6.75
C GLU A 116 1.21 28.54 -7.84
N LEU A 117 0.54 28.61 -8.98
CA LEU A 117 0.93 27.96 -10.21
C LEU A 117 0.85 28.98 -11.33
N ILE A 118 1.93 29.12 -12.10
CA ILE A 118 1.99 30.00 -13.27
C ILE A 118 2.23 29.18 -14.52
N VAL A 119 1.39 29.39 -15.53
CA VAL A 119 1.44 28.70 -16.83
C VAL A 119 1.39 29.72 -17.94
N ASN A 120 2.38 29.69 -18.83
CA ASN A 120 2.41 30.57 -20.00
C ASN A 120 1.31 30.19 -20.98
N ASN A 121 0.87 31.18 -21.75
CA ASN A 121 0.04 30.92 -22.90
C ASN A 121 0.78 30.06 -23.95
N ILE A 122 0.05 29.25 -24.72
CA ILE A 122 0.64 28.48 -25.82
C ILE A 122 1.34 29.40 -26.83
N VAL A 123 0.75 30.56 -27.10
CA VAL A 123 1.41 31.67 -27.76
C VAL A 123 2.04 32.53 -26.68
N THR A 124 3.27 32.22 -26.33
CA THR A 124 3.95 32.77 -25.13
C THR A 124 3.94 34.30 -25.04
N ARG A 125 3.98 35.01 -26.17
CA ARG A 125 3.86 36.48 -26.25
C ARG A 125 2.52 37.03 -25.71
N ASN A 126 1.46 36.22 -25.66
CA ASN A 126 0.15 36.64 -25.16
C ASN A 126 0.15 36.81 -23.63
N GLY A 127 1.06 36.15 -22.91
CA GLY A 127 1.24 36.27 -21.48
C GLY A 127 1.06 34.96 -20.73
N PHE A 128 0.49 35.00 -19.52
CA PHE A 128 0.41 33.84 -18.63
C PHE A 128 -0.86 33.83 -17.76
N LEU A 129 -1.22 32.65 -17.26
CA LEU A 129 -2.23 32.45 -16.23
C LEU A 129 -1.53 32.20 -14.89
N ARG A 130 -1.98 32.89 -13.83
CA ARG A 130 -1.67 32.59 -12.44
C ARG A 130 -2.89 31.96 -11.78
N LEU A 131 -2.70 30.83 -11.12
CA LEU A 131 -3.67 30.19 -10.24
C LEU A 131 -3.15 30.24 -8.80
N SER A 132 -3.96 30.71 -7.86
CA SER A 132 -3.61 30.79 -6.43
C SER A 132 -4.82 30.54 -5.54
N ARG A 133 -4.58 30.33 -4.24
CA ARG A 133 -5.67 30.26 -3.26
C ARG A 133 -6.10 31.64 -2.80
N VAL A 134 -7.39 31.81 -2.57
CA VAL A 134 -7.94 33.06 -2.02
C VAL A 134 -7.74 33.09 -0.51
N ARG A 135 -7.09 34.15 -0.02
CA ARG A 135 -6.76 34.37 1.40
C ARG A 135 -7.95 34.06 2.32
N ARG A 136 -7.72 33.27 3.38
CA ARG A 136 -8.70 32.89 4.42
C ARG A 136 -9.90 32.10 3.90
N THR A 137 -9.81 31.47 2.73
CA THR A 137 -10.87 30.63 2.15
C THR A 137 -10.29 29.34 1.55
N ASN A 138 -11.15 28.37 1.21
CA ASN A 138 -10.76 27.17 0.44
C ASN A 138 -10.97 27.34 -1.08
N ASN A 139 -11.20 28.57 -1.54
CA ASN A 139 -11.44 28.87 -2.94
C ASN A 139 -10.13 29.15 -3.66
N PHE A 140 -10.17 28.98 -4.99
CA PHE A 140 -9.08 29.34 -5.86
C PHE A 140 -9.47 30.56 -6.70
N GLU A 141 -8.48 31.37 -7.03
CA GLU A 141 -8.58 32.45 -8.01
C GLU A 141 -7.64 32.18 -9.17
N TRP A 142 -8.09 32.53 -10.37
CA TRP A 142 -7.23 32.56 -11.54
C TRP A 142 -7.16 33.99 -12.08
N LYS A 143 -5.97 34.38 -12.57
CA LYS A 143 -5.67 35.70 -13.13
C LYS A 143 -4.87 35.53 -14.42
N GLN A 144 -5.39 36.07 -15.52
CA GLN A 144 -4.71 36.13 -16.81
C GLN A 144 -3.99 37.46 -16.93
N TYR A 145 -2.68 37.41 -17.22
CA TYR A 145 -1.86 38.57 -17.46
C TYR A 145 -1.45 38.62 -18.93
N GLY A 146 -1.61 39.79 -19.54
CA GLY A 146 -1.30 40.07 -20.93
C GLY A 146 -0.09 40.97 -21.07
N ARG A 147 0.70 40.75 -22.10
CA ARG A 147 1.84 41.60 -22.44
C ARG A 147 1.40 42.82 -23.26
N PHE A 148 1.98 43.98 -22.98
CA PHE A 148 1.89 45.16 -23.82
C PHE A 148 3.15 45.39 -24.68
N ASN A 149 3.04 46.29 -25.65
CA ASN A 149 4.12 46.59 -26.60
C ASN A 149 5.41 47.10 -25.94
N ASP A 150 5.32 47.72 -24.77
CA ASP A 150 6.46 48.19 -23.97
C ASP A 150 7.16 47.07 -23.16
N GLY A 151 6.67 45.83 -23.25
CA GLY A 151 7.19 44.68 -22.50
C GLY A 151 6.61 44.53 -21.10
N SER A 152 5.74 45.44 -20.66
CA SER A 152 5.05 45.33 -19.38
C SER A 152 3.91 44.31 -19.44
N PHE A 153 3.47 43.86 -18.26
CA PHE A 153 2.36 42.93 -18.12
C PHE A 153 1.26 43.55 -17.27
N SER A 154 0.01 43.33 -17.63
CA SER A 154 -1.13 43.73 -16.80
C SER A 154 -2.21 42.66 -16.74
N LEU A 155 -3.06 42.79 -15.74
CA LEU A 155 -4.22 41.92 -15.58
C LEU A 155 -5.22 42.15 -16.73
N LEU A 156 -5.48 41.09 -17.50
CA LEU A 156 -6.53 41.05 -18.51
C LEU A 156 -7.85 40.64 -17.88
N GLN A 157 -7.84 39.50 -17.18
CA GLN A 157 -9.05 38.90 -16.66
C GLN A 157 -8.79 38.07 -15.40
N ASN A 158 -9.74 38.03 -14.49
CA ASN A 158 -9.76 37.14 -13.34
C ASN A 158 -11.15 36.59 -13.04
N ASP A 159 -11.19 35.50 -12.27
CA ASP A 159 -12.37 35.05 -11.54
C ASP A 159 -11.96 34.08 -10.43
N THR A 160 -12.94 33.65 -9.63
CA THR A 160 -12.77 32.65 -8.57
C THR A 160 -13.60 31.40 -8.86
N PHE A 161 -13.16 30.26 -8.33
CA PHE A 161 -13.98 29.06 -8.30
C PHE A 161 -13.91 28.37 -6.95
N THR A 162 -15.03 27.76 -6.57
CA THR A 162 -15.19 26.99 -5.34
C THR A 162 -14.77 25.54 -5.55
N THR A 163 -14.14 24.98 -4.54
CA THR A 163 -13.84 23.55 -4.43
C THR A 163 -15.00 22.77 -3.80
N ASP A 164 -15.90 23.48 -3.11
CA ASP A 164 -16.94 22.96 -2.20
C ASP A 164 -16.40 21.95 -1.18
N SER A 165 -15.09 22.01 -0.89
CA SER A 165 -14.43 21.13 0.06
C SER A 165 -14.06 21.90 1.33
N THR A 166 -14.35 21.31 2.47
CA THR A 166 -13.91 21.84 3.78
C THR A 166 -12.45 21.51 4.05
N ASP A 167 -11.89 20.50 3.38
CA ASP A 167 -10.51 20.04 3.52
C ASP A 167 -9.83 19.92 2.15
N LEU A 168 -8.65 20.52 2.01
CA LEU A 168 -7.85 20.51 0.78
C LEU A 168 -6.60 19.63 0.87
N THR A 169 -6.46 18.80 1.91
CA THR A 169 -5.27 17.97 2.16
C THR A 169 -4.94 17.09 0.95
N ASN A 170 -5.95 16.51 0.29
CA ASN A 170 -5.79 15.67 -0.91
C ASN A 170 -6.31 16.33 -2.20
N PHE A 171 -6.48 17.66 -2.19
CA PHE A 171 -6.95 18.38 -3.37
C PHE A 171 -5.84 18.49 -4.40
N GLN A 172 -6.06 17.91 -5.59
CA GLN A 172 -5.12 17.94 -6.69
C GLN A 172 -5.56 18.98 -7.72
N VAL A 173 -4.64 19.81 -8.21
CA VAL A 173 -4.93 20.79 -9.26
C VAL A 173 -3.71 21.02 -10.14
N THR A 174 -3.96 21.17 -11.43
CA THR A 174 -2.97 21.58 -12.42
C THR A 174 -3.61 22.49 -13.47
N VAL A 175 -2.79 23.19 -14.23
CA VAL A 175 -3.21 24.12 -15.28
C VAL A 175 -2.48 23.77 -16.56
N LEU A 176 -3.20 23.84 -17.68
CA LEU A 176 -2.69 23.52 -19.01
C LEU A 176 -3.05 24.64 -19.98
N GLN A 177 -2.16 24.96 -20.92
CA GLN A 177 -2.51 25.79 -22.08
C GLN A 177 -3.39 25.02 -23.08
N THR A 178 -4.37 25.66 -23.71
CA THR A 178 -5.20 25.04 -24.76
C THR A 178 -4.85 25.57 -26.15
N LEU A 179 -5.12 24.79 -27.20
CA LEU A 179 -4.78 25.14 -28.59
C LEU A 179 -5.52 26.38 -29.11
N ASP A 180 -6.64 26.76 -28.48
CA ASP A 180 -7.40 27.97 -28.78
C ASP A 180 -6.90 29.20 -27.99
N ASN A 181 -5.62 29.20 -27.59
CA ASN A 181 -4.96 30.22 -26.77
C ASN A 181 -5.55 30.40 -25.37
N GLY A 182 -6.47 29.54 -24.92
CA GLY A 182 -7.00 29.56 -23.56
C GLY A 182 -6.16 28.76 -22.58
N TYR A 183 -6.80 28.40 -21.47
CA TYR A 183 -6.27 27.53 -20.44
C TYR A 183 -7.33 26.52 -19.98
N ALA A 184 -6.89 25.43 -19.37
CA ALA A 184 -7.75 24.50 -18.65
C ALA A 184 -7.19 24.28 -17.25
N VAL A 185 -8.02 24.51 -16.23
CA VAL A 185 -7.70 24.12 -14.84
C VAL A 185 -8.28 22.73 -14.60
N ILE A 186 -7.41 21.73 -14.40
CA ILE A 186 -7.82 20.36 -14.11
C ILE A 186 -7.69 20.14 -12.62
N TYR A 187 -8.75 19.69 -11.95
CA TYR A 187 -8.71 19.52 -10.51
C TYR A 187 -9.57 18.36 -10.03
N SER A 188 -9.14 17.75 -8.91
CA SER A 188 -9.87 16.68 -8.27
C SER A 188 -10.90 17.19 -7.27
N LYS A 189 -11.97 16.42 -7.08
CA LYS A 189 -12.95 16.63 -6.02
C LYS A 189 -13.33 15.28 -5.43
N THR A 190 -13.04 15.11 -4.15
CA THR A 190 -13.48 13.94 -3.38
C THR A 190 -14.80 14.25 -2.70
N LEU A 191 -15.82 13.42 -2.97
CA LEU A 191 -17.10 13.40 -2.25
C LEU A 191 -17.20 12.08 -1.49
N PHE A 192 -18.04 12.02 -0.45
CA PHE A 192 -18.19 10.82 0.39
C PHE A 192 -18.45 9.51 -0.38
N ALA A 193 -19.13 9.58 -1.53
CA ALA A 193 -19.51 8.41 -2.32
C ALA A 193 -18.81 8.34 -3.69
N SER A 194 -18.04 9.35 -4.08
CA SER A 194 -17.44 9.40 -5.41
C SER A 194 -16.30 10.40 -5.49
N THR A 195 -15.29 10.11 -6.28
CA THR A 195 -14.18 11.02 -6.54
C THR A 195 -14.14 11.38 -8.01
N ARG A 196 -14.09 12.67 -8.34
CA ARG A 196 -14.21 13.19 -9.71
C ARG A 196 -13.05 14.08 -10.12
N ILE A 197 -12.72 14.10 -11.40
CA ILE A 197 -11.80 15.06 -12.02
C ILE A 197 -12.62 16.00 -12.89
N TYR A 198 -12.48 17.30 -12.64
CA TYR A 198 -13.12 18.35 -13.43
C TYR A 198 -12.10 19.07 -14.29
N ALA A 199 -12.54 19.55 -15.46
CA ALA A 199 -11.84 20.55 -16.25
C ALA A 199 -12.63 21.86 -16.25
N LEU A 200 -11.98 22.95 -15.87
CA LEU A 200 -12.48 24.30 -16.03
C LEU A 200 -11.77 24.95 -17.21
N LYS A 201 -12.43 25.01 -18.36
CA LYS A 201 -11.93 25.67 -19.56
C LYS A 201 -12.07 27.19 -19.41
N LEU A 202 -10.97 27.89 -19.53
CA LEU A 202 -10.84 29.34 -19.49
C LEU A 202 -10.46 29.82 -20.88
N LYS A 203 -11.25 30.70 -21.47
CA LYS A 203 -10.86 31.35 -22.72
C LYS A 203 -9.91 32.51 -22.44
N PHE A 204 -9.10 32.85 -23.44
CA PHE A 204 -8.20 33.99 -23.35
C PHE A 204 -9.00 35.30 -23.25
N ASN A 205 -8.69 36.12 -22.23
CA ASN A 205 -9.30 37.43 -22.03
C ASN A 205 -10.85 37.43 -21.96
N GLU A 206 -11.45 36.35 -21.45
CA GLU A 206 -12.90 36.25 -21.21
C GLU A 206 -13.17 35.74 -19.79
N LYS A 207 -14.21 36.26 -19.13
CA LYS A 207 -14.63 35.78 -17.81
C LYS A 207 -15.26 34.39 -17.84
N THR A 208 -15.93 34.07 -18.95
CA THR A 208 -16.75 32.86 -19.03
C THR A 208 -15.87 31.62 -18.96
N ALA A 209 -16.07 30.85 -17.89
CA ALA A 209 -15.46 29.55 -17.71
C ALA A 209 -16.50 28.45 -17.98
N ILE A 210 -16.08 27.39 -18.67
CA ILE A 210 -16.94 26.22 -18.94
C ILE A 210 -16.39 25.04 -18.15
N LYS A 211 -17.23 24.40 -17.34
CA LYS A 211 -16.85 23.27 -16.49
C LYS A 211 -17.31 21.94 -17.11
N PHE A 212 -16.42 20.97 -17.16
CA PHE A 212 -16.67 19.61 -17.67
C PHE A 212 -16.25 18.57 -16.63
N ASN A 213 -16.95 17.42 -16.59
CA ASN A 213 -16.48 16.24 -15.87
C ASN A 213 -15.57 15.43 -16.80
N LEU A 214 -14.32 15.22 -16.42
CA LEU A 214 -13.38 14.40 -17.20
C LEU A 214 -13.43 12.93 -16.78
N TYR A 215 -13.60 12.66 -15.49
CA TYR A 215 -13.52 11.31 -14.96
C TYR A 215 -14.23 11.19 -13.61
N GLU A 216 -14.85 10.04 -13.35
CA GLU A 216 -15.55 9.75 -12.10
C GLU A 216 -15.26 8.32 -11.63
N LEU A 217 -14.86 8.22 -10.36
CA LEU A 217 -14.77 6.98 -9.60
C LEU A 217 -15.94 6.94 -8.63
N THR A 218 -16.75 5.88 -8.70
CA THR A 218 -17.92 5.66 -7.84
C THR A 218 -17.57 4.84 -6.60
N GLN A 219 -16.30 4.49 -6.40
CA GLN A 219 -15.84 3.71 -5.25
C GLN A 219 -15.77 4.59 -3.99
N PRO A 220 -16.36 4.14 -2.86
CA PRO A 220 -16.23 4.86 -1.59
C PRO A 220 -14.77 4.85 -1.11
N ASN A 221 -14.44 5.78 -0.21
CA ASN A 221 -13.13 5.84 0.47
C ASN A 221 -11.90 5.96 -0.46
N THR A 222 -12.11 6.41 -1.69
CA THR A 222 -11.03 6.73 -2.64
C THR A 222 -10.60 8.19 -2.54
N THR A 223 -9.31 8.45 -2.66
CA THR A 223 -8.77 9.81 -2.71
C THR A 223 -7.74 9.95 -3.83
N PHE A 224 -7.77 11.08 -4.55
CA PHE A 224 -6.68 11.40 -5.47
C PHE A 224 -5.48 11.89 -4.68
N ILE A 225 -4.35 11.21 -4.83
CA ILE A 225 -3.07 11.53 -4.18
C ILE A 225 -2.09 12.20 -5.15
N GLY A 226 -2.41 12.22 -6.45
CA GLY A 226 -1.62 12.91 -7.45
C GLY A 226 -2.42 13.21 -8.71
N LEU A 227 -2.10 14.31 -9.37
CA LEU A 227 -2.61 14.68 -10.69
C LEU A 227 -1.52 15.42 -11.45
N PHE A 228 -1.10 14.84 -12.56
CA PHE A 228 -0.06 15.40 -13.42
C PHE A 228 -0.56 15.40 -14.84
N CYS A 229 -0.37 16.51 -15.55
CA CYS A 229 -0.75 16.63 -16.94
C CYS A 229 0.41 17.21 -17.72
N SER A 230 0.65 16.70 -18.92
CA SER A 230 1.68 17.18 -19.84
C SER A 230 1.15 17.19 -21.26
N VAL A 231 1.82 17.95 -22.12
CA VAL A 231 1.56 17.91 -23.57
C VAL A 231 1.84 16.48 -24.07
N ASP A 232 0.90 15.95 -24.85
CA ASP A 232 1.12 14.72 -25.60
C ASP A 232 1.78 15.09 -26.94
N TYR A 233 2.96 14.52 -27.22
CA TYR A 233 3.70 14.79 -28.46
C TYR A 233 3.38 13.78 -29.56
N VAL A 234 2.69 12.69 -29.24
CA VAL A 234 2.29 11.64 -30.19
C VAL A 234 0.90 11.93 -30.74
N TYR A 235 0.00 12.38 -29.87
CA TYR A 235 -1.37 12.78 -30.24
C TYR A 235 -1.56 14.29 -30.09
N VAL A 236 -2.57 14.86 -30.75
CA VAL A 236 -2.91 16.28 -30.58
C VAL A 236 -3.66 16.46 -29.26
N GLY A 237 -2.98 16.87 -28.18
CA GLY A 237 -3.64 17.16 -26.90
C GLY A 237 -2.73 17.19 -25.68
N HIS A 238 -3.31 16.81 -24.55
CA HIS A 238 -2.64 16.65 -23.25
C HIS A 238 -2.91 15.26 -22.70
N LEU A 239 -1.89 14.66 -22.08
CA LEU A 239 -2.00 13.42 -21.32
C LEU A 239 -2.02 13.78 -19.83
N CYS A 240 -3.04 13.31 -19.11
CA CYS A 240 -3.16 13.45 -17.67
C CYS A 240 -3.08 12.09 -16.99
N ILE A 241 -2.24 11.99 -15.96
CA ILE A 241 -2.10 10.84 -15.08
C ILE A 241 -2.62 11.25 -13.71
N ALA A 242 -3.58 10.49 -13.19
CA ALA A 242 -4.11 10.68 -11.85
C ALA A 242 -3.80 9.45 -10.99
N SER A 243 -3.24 9.67 -9.81
CA SER A 243 -2.94 8.62 -8.84
C SER A 243 -4.02 8.60 -7.77
N VAL A 244 -4.57 7.42 -7.49
CA VAL A 244 -5.66 7.21 -6.55
C VAL A 244 -5.16 6.29 -5.44
N ALA A 245 -5.59 6.55 -4.21
CA ALA A 245 -5.45 5.63 -3.09
C ALA A 245 -6.84 5.11 -2.67
N ASN A 246 -6.95 3.80 -2.41
CA ASN A 246 -8.07 3.20 -1.70
C ASN A 246 -7.61 2.78 -0.30
N ASN A 247 -8.31 3.24 0.73
CA ASN A 247 -7.96 2.93 2.13
C ASN A 247 -8.49 1.57 2.60
N GLU A 248 -9.20 0.81 1.77
CA GLU A 248 -9.78 -0.48 2.18
C GLU A 248 -8.80 -1.65 2.01
N TYR A 249 -8.68 -2.20 0.80
CA TYR A 249 -7.88 -3.41 0.55
C TYR A 249 -6.59 -3.14 -0.23
N GLY A 250 -6.28 -1.88 -0.55
CA GLY A 250 -5.18 -1.55 -1.48
C GLY A 250 -5.47 -1.99 -2.92
N ASN A 251 -6.71 -2.41 -3.20
CA ASN A 251 -7.17 -2.91 -4.48
C ASN A 251 -8.52 -2.29 -4.81
N PHE A 252 -8.65 -1.67 -5.99
CA PHE A 252 -9.87 -0.99 -6.42
C PHE A 252 -10.94 -1.94 -6.97
N HIS A 253 -10.58 -3.17 -7.28
CA HIS A 253 -11.52 -4.16 -7.80
C HIS A 253 -12.23 -4.93 -6.69
N VAL A 254 -11.69 -4.94 -5.47
CA VAL A 254 -12.27 -5.66 -4.32
C VAL A 254 -13.32 -4.78 -3.65
N ASP A 255 -14.55 -5.28 -3.60
CA ASP A 255 -15.70 -4.63 -2.96
C ASP A 255 -15.79 -5.05 -1.48
N THR A 256 -15.91 -6.35 -1.23
CA THR A 256 -16.08 -6.89 0.13
C THR A 256 -15.38 -8.22 0.29
N THR A 257 -15.05 -8.56 1.54
CA THR A 257 -14.41 -9.84 1.84
C THR A 257 -15.06 -10.54 3.03
N TYR A 258 -14.91 -11.85 3.05
CA TYR A 258 -15.09 -12.70 4.22
C TYR A 258 -13.81 -13.55 4.39
N PRO A 259 -13.13 -13.55 5.54
CA PRO A 259 -13.38 -12.75 6.73
C PRO A 259 -13.40 -11.24 6.44
N ARG A 260 -14.29 -10.51 7.12
CA ARG A 260 -14.39 -9.06 6.93
C ARG A 260 -13.14 -8.37 7.49
N LYS A 261 -12.55 -7.45 6.73
CA LYS A 261 -11.44 -6.59 7.19
C LYS A 261 -11.79 -5.91 8.53
N ASP A 262 -10.81 -5.87 9.42
CA ASP A 262 -10.83 -5.32 10.77
C ASP A 262 -11.88 -5.94 11.71
N SER A 263 -12.47 -7.08 11.32
CA SER A 263 -13.33 -7.87 12.22
C SER A 263 -12.52 -8.38 13.41
N ASN A 264 -13.14 -8.39 14.60
CA ASN A 264 -12.53 -8.91 15.82
C ASN A 264 -13.19 -10.21 16.31
N ASN A 265 -14.04 -10.83 15.49
CA ASN A 265 -14.88 -11.96 15.91
C ASN A 265 -15.06 -12.99 14.78
N LEU A 266 -13.98 -13.37 14.08
CA LEU A 266 -14.03 -14.49 13.15
C LEU A 266 -14.17 -15.81 13.92
N GLU A 267 -15.10 -16.67 13.53
CA GLU A 267 -15.26 -17.99 14.14
C GLU A 267 -13.96 -18.83 14.01
N ILE A 268 -13.60 -19.53 15.08
CA ILE A 268 -12.43 -20.41 15.09
C ILE A 268 -12.69 -21.59 14.16
N ASN A 269 -11.68 -22.03 13.42
CA ASN A 269 -11.78 -23.07 12.40
C ASN A 269 -12.75 -22.72 11.26
N CYS A 270 -12.98 -21.42 11.03
CA CYS A 270 -13.64 -20.99 9.81
C CYS A 270 -12.92 -21.61 8.61
N ASN A 271 -13.69 -22.23 7.73
CA ASN A 271 -13.18 -23.02 6.61
C ASN A 271 -13.45 -22.34 5.26
N LYS A 272 -13.86 -21.07 5.26
CA LYS A 272 -14.21 -20.35 4.02
C LYS A 272 -13.63 -18.95 3.96
N ILE A 273 -13.24 -18.58 2.74
CA ILE A 273 -12.90 -17.22 2.34
C ILE A 273 -13.80 -16.85 1.16
N ASN A 274 -14.37 -15.65 1.19
CA ASN A 274 -15.03 -15.03 0.05
C ASN A 274 -14.38 -13.69 -0.30
N ILE A 275 -14.25 -13.41 -1.58
CA ILE A 275 -13.84 -12.11 -2.10
C ILE A 275 -14.85 -11.71 -3.16
N THR A 276 -15.55 -10.60 -2.94
CA THR A 276 -16.46 -9.99 -3.91
C THR A 276 -15.71 -8.90 -4.63
N PHE A 277 -15.72 -8.95 -5.96
CA PHE A 277 -15.16 -7.94 -6.84
C PHE A 277 -16.26 -7.06 -7.43
N HIS A 278 -15.93 -5.89 -7.96
CA HIS A 278 -16.88 -5.06 -8.70
C HIS A 278 -17.17 -5.60 -10.11
N ASP A 279 -16.16 -6.21 -10.74
CA ASP A 279 -16.25 -6.77 -12.08
C ASP A 279 -16.22 -8.31 -12.04
N PRO A 280 -16.74 -8.99 -13.08
CA PRO A 280 -16.66 -10.44 -13.19
C PRO A 280 -15.22 -10.96 -13.28
N VAL A 281 -14.90 -12.02 -12.52
CA VAL A 281 -13.55 -12.55 -12.40
C VAL A 281 -13.45 -14.05 -12.66
N SER A 282 -12.26 -14.50 -13.06
CA SER A 282 -11.87 -15.90 -13.13
C SER A 282 -10.51 -16.11 -12.47
N PHE A 283 -10.21 -17.33 -12.03
CA PHE A 283 -8.89 -17.67 -11.48
C PHE A 283 -7.79 -17.51 -12.52
N ALA A 284 -6.60 -17.14 -12.06
CA ALA A 284 -5.37 -17.10 -12.82
C ALA A 284 -4.25 -17.81 -12.03
N ASP A 285 -2.99 -17.35 -12.14
CA ASP A 285 -1.79 -18.09 -11.69
C ASP A 285 -1.21 -17.64 -10.34
N GLY A 286 -1.69 -16.52 -9.79
CA GLY A 286 -1.19 -15.99 -8.51
C GLY A 286 -1.58 -16.85 -7.31
N ASN A 287 -0.99 -16.58 -6.14
CA ASN A 287 -1.36 -17.23 -4.89
C ASN A 287 -2.15 -16.30 -3.98
N LEU A 288 -2.95 -16.90 -3.10
CA LEU A 288 -3.50 -16.27 -1.91
C LEU A 288 -2.82 -16.90 -0.69
N SER A 289 -2.19 -16.07 0.13
CA SER A 289 -1.37 -16.50 1.26
C SER A 289 -1.93 -15.97 2.57
N ILE A 290 -2.06 -16.85 3.56
CA ILE A 290 -2.68 -16.56 4.85
C ILE A 290 -1.61 -16.60 5.93
N TYR A 291 -1.52 -15.55 6.73
CA TYR A 291 -0.51 -15.41 7.78
C TYR A 291 -1.14 -15.14 9.14
N HIS A 292 -0.54 -15.73 10.16
CA HIS A 292 -0.77 -15.39 11.56
C HIS A 292 0.27 -14.36 12.02
N ILE A 293 -0.19 -13.26 12.61
CA ILE A 293 0.65 -12.16 13.12
C ILE A 293 0.94 -12.40 14.60
N SER A 294 2.21 -12.54 14.93
CA SER A 294 2.70 -12.76 16.28
C SER A 294 3.84 -11.77 16.60
N ASN A 295 4.13 -11.59 17.89
CA ASN A 295 5.27 -10.80 18.35
C ASN A 295 6.63 -11.37 17.89
N GLN A 296 6.67 -12.64 17.46
CA GLN A 296 7.88 -13.33 16.97
C GLN A 296 8.05 -13.20 15.44
N GLY A 297 7.12 -12.53 14.76
CA GLY A 297 7.05 -12.44 13.31
C GLY A 297 5.76 -13.06 12.76
N ASP A 298 5.68 -13.07 11.43
CA ASP A 298 4.52 -13.57 10.70
C ASP A 298 4.72 -15.04 10.31
N PHE A 299 3.72 -15.86 10.61
CA PHE A 299 3.76 -17.29 10.35
C PHE A 299 2.77 -17.67 9.26
N LEU A 300 3.30 -18.21 8.16
CA LEU A 300 2.49 -18.76 7.08
C LEU A 300 1.58 -19.87 7.61
N ARG A 301 0.27 -19.74 7.36
CA ARG A 301 -0.75 -20.75 7.66
C ARG A 301 -1.03 -21.62 6.46
N GLN A 302 -1.32 -20.99 5.32
CA GLN A 302 -1.74 -21.67 4.11
C GLN A 302 -1.45 -20.82 2.86
N ILE A 303 -1.11 -21.48 1.76
CA ILE A 303 -1.03 -20.93 0.41
C ILE A 303 -2.11 -21.60 -0.44
N ILE A 304 -2.89 -20.81 -1.18
CA ILE A 304 -3.99 -21.27 -2.04
C ILE A 304 -3.74 -20.76 -3.46
N ASN A 305 -3.87 -21.64 -4.45
CA ASN A 305 -3.80 -21.32 -5.87
C ASN A 305 -4.63 -22.32 -6.70
N SER A 306 -4.68 -22.11 -8.01
CA SER A 306 -5.45 -22.93 -8.95
C SER A 306 -5.09 -24.43 -8.96
N LYS A 307 -3.92 -24.81 -8.41
CA LYS A 307 -3.43 -26.20 -8.41
C LYS A 307 -3.69 -26.95 -7.11
N ASN A 308 -3.76 -26.25 -5.99
CA ASN A 308 -3.83 -26.85 -4.66
C ASN A 308 -5.15 -26.61 -3.93
N CYS A 309 -6.04 -25.83 -4.53
CA CYS A 309 -7.26 -25.44 -3.87
C CYS A 309 -8.19 -26.64 -3.68
N ILE A 310 -8.71 -26.78 -2.46
CA ILE A 310 -9.65 -27.85 -2.09
C ILE A 310 -10.96 -27.66 -2.88
N ASN A 311 -11.50 -26.45 -2.83
CA ASN A 311 -12.72 -26.05 -3.48
C ASN A 311 -12.64 -24.55 -3.78
N CYS A 312 -12.45 -24.23 -5.04
CA CYS A 312 -12.27 -22.88 -5.54
C CYS A 312 -13.35 -22.62 -6.59
N ILE A 313 -14.22 -21.67 -6.30
CA ILE A 313 -15.29 -21.27 -7.20
C ILE A 313 -15.11 -19.79 -7.48
N ALA A 314 -14.99 -19.45 -8.76
CA ALA A 314 -15.12 -18.10 -9.26
C ALA A 314 -16.42 -18.06 -10.07
N GLN A 315 -17.43 -17.37 -9.54
CA GLN A 315 -18.73 -17.24 -10.19
C GLN A 315 -19.10 -15.75 -10.24
N ASP A 316 -19.34 -15.27 -11.46
CA ASP A 316 -19.56 -13.86 -11.74
C ASP A 316 -18.43 -13.01 -11.13
N ASN A 317 -18.74 -12.20 -10.13
CA ASN A 317 -17.81 -11.33 -9.44
C ASN A 317 -17.39 -11.85 -8.06
N VAL A 318 -17.73 -13.09 -7.68
CA VAL A 318 -17.43 -13.65 -6.36
C VAL A 318 -16.47 -14.83 -6.47
N VAL A 319 -15.43 -14.77 -5.66
CA VAL A 319 -14.50 -15.88 -5.43
C VAL A 319 -14.79 -16.49 -4.06
N THR A 320 -15.00 -17.80 -4.01
CA THR A 320 -15.15 -18.59 -2.79
C THR A 320 -14.07 -19.67 -2.74
N LEU A 321 -13.37 -19.75 -1.61
CA LEU A 321 -12.26 -20.66 -1.36
C LEU A 321 -12.48 -21.40 -0.04
N ASP A 322 -12.26 -22.70 -0.04
CA ASP A 322 -12.19 -23.47 1.20
C ASP A 322 -10.76 -23.42 1.79
N VAL A 323 -10.67 -23.29 3.12
CA VAL A 323 -9.42 -23.31 3.88
C VAL A 323 -9.38 -24.47 4.86
N TYR A 324 -8.19 -24.86 5.30
CA TYR A 324 -8.04 -25.92 6.29
C TYR A 324 -8.58 -25.52 7.66
N ASP A 325 -9.14 -26.46 8.41
CA ASP A 325 -9.54 -26.26 9.82
C ASP A 325 -8.37 -25.71 10.67
N SER A 326 -7.13 -26.12 10.34
CA SER A 326 -5.92 -25.65 11.00
C SER A 326 -5.52 -24.21 10.63
N THR A 327 -6.17 -23.54 9.67
CA THR A 327 -5.74 -22.21 9.21
C THR A 327 -6.07 -21.10 10.21
N PHE A 328 -7.35 -20.95 10.57
CA PHE A 328 -7.86 -19.94 11.52
C PHE A 328 -8.17 -20.54 12.89
N ASN A 329 -7.19 -21.26 13.44
CA ASN A 329 -7.41 -22.13 14.59
C ASN A 329 -6.89 -21.54 15.92
N GLU A 330 -6.40 -20.31 16.01
CA GLU A 330 -5.93 -19.76 17.30
C GLU A 330 -6.94 -18.74 17.86
N PRO A 331 -7.45 -18.88 19.10
CA PRO A 331 -8.37 -17.92 19.70
C PRO A 331 -7.77 -16.53 19.89
N GLY A 332 -8.49 -15.47 19.52
CA GLY A 332 -8.08 -14.07 19.70
C GLY A 332 -6.88 -13.61 18.87
N ALA A 333 -6.31 -14.51 18.06
CA ALA A 333 -5.15 -14.26 17.22
C ALA A 333 -5.46 -13.31 16.07
N LYS A 334 -4.43 -12.58 15.61
CA LYS A 334 -4.54 -11.64 14.50
C LYS A 334 -3.98 -12.27 13.24
N TYR A 335 -4.70 -12.15 12.14
CA TYR A 335 -4.31 -12.69 10.84
C TYR A 335 -4.29 -11.60 9.77
N TYR A 336 -3.57 -11.86 8.69
CA TYR A 336 -3.78 -11.17 7.42
C TYR A 336 -3.80 -12.15 6.25
N ILE A 337 -4.44 -11.72 5.18
CA ILE A 337 -4.47 -12.42 3.90
C ILE A 337 -3.83 -11.51 2.86
N GLN A 338 -2.82 -12.04 2.18
CA GLN A 338 -2.21 -11.44 1.00
C GLN A 338 -2.76 -12.15 -0.24
N MET A 339 -3.04 -11.37 -1.29
CA MET A 339 -3.40 -11.90 -2.59
C MET A 339 -2.35 -11.41 -3.59
N ASP A 340 -1.71 -12.30 -4.33
CA ASP A 340 -0.73 -11.90 -5.34
C ASP A 340 -1.44 -11.26 -6.54
N ASN A 341 -0.71 -10.40 -7.25
CA ASN A 341 -1.13 -9.97 -8.59
C ASN A 341 -1.39 -11.21 -9.46
N LYS A 342 -2.43 -11.15 -10.30
CA LYS A 342 -2.86 -12.28 -11.13
C LYS A 342 -3.36 -13.50 -10.35
N PHE A 343 -3.74 -13.39 -9.08
CA PHE A 343 -4.53 -14.46 -8.43
C PHE A 343 -5.86 -14.68 -9.15
N VAL A 344 -6.48 -13.57 -9.58
CA VAL A 344 -7.62 -13.54 -10.48
C VAL A 344 -7.37 -12.60 -11.66
N GLN A 345 -8.19 -12.73 -12.69
CA GLN A 345 -8.25 -11.84 -13.83
C GLN A 345 -9.69 -11.47 -14.13
N ASN A 346 -9.90 -10.33 -14.81
CA ASN A 346 -11.19 -9.97 -15.35
C ASN A 346 -11.60 -11.00 -16.40
N SER A 347 -12.76 -11.63 -16.22
CA SER A 347 -13.23 -12.74 -17.08
C SER A 347 -13.71 -12.31 -18.46
N ILE A 348 -13.91 -11.00 -18.69
CA ILE A 348 -14.36 -10.45 -19.98
C ILE A 348 -13.15 -10.03 -20.83
N TYR A 349 -12.14 -9.43 -20.20
CA TYR A 349 -11.00 -8.81 -20.90
C TYR A 349 -9.69 -9.59 -20.77
N ASP A 350 -9.67 -10.69 -20.01
CA ASP A 350 -8.46 -11.44 -19.64
C ASP A 350 -7.35 -10.56 -19.03
N GLU A 351 -7.76 -9.49 -18.35
CA GLU A 351 -6.84 -8.55 -17.71
C GLU A 351 -6.54 -9.01 -16.29
N ALA A 352 -5.26 -9.18 -15.97
CA ALA A 352 -4.87 -9.57 -14.64
C ALA A 352 -5.21 -8.51 -13.59
N ILE A 353 -5.85 -8.92 -12.50
CA ILE A 353 -6.22 -8.02 -11.42
C ILE A 353 -5.07 -7.92 -10.42
N LEU A 354 -4.88 -6.72 -9.88
CA LEU A 354 -3.91 -6.47 -8.82
C LEU A 354 -4.24 -7.30 -7.57
N GLY A 355 -3.23 -7.52 -6.74
CA GLY A 355 -3.32 -8.25 -5.49
C GLY A 355 -3.91 -7.45 -4.34
N ILE A 356 -3.77 -7.99 -3.14
CA ILE A 356 -3.98 -7.33 -1.85
C ILE A 356 -2.64 -7.43 -1.12
N ASP A 357 -2.03 -6.29 -0.82
CA ASP A 357 -0.73 -6.22 -0.16
C ASP A 357 -0.79 -6.70 1.32
N PRO A 358 0.35 -7.13 1.90
CA PRO A 358 0.42 -7.50 3.30
C PRO A 358 -0.20 -6.46 4.23
N TYR A 359 -0.90 -6.92 5.25
CA TYR A 359 -1.58 -6.08 6.25
C TYR A 359 -2.71 -5.18 5.73
N MET A 360 -3.07 -5.21 4.45
CA MET A 360 -4.26 -4.50 3.96
C MET A 360 -5.54 -5.24 4.31
N TRP A 361 -5.53 -6.58 4.31
CA TRP A 361 -6.67 -7.38 4.77
C TRP A 361 -6.34 -8.08 6.08
N THR A 362 -6.65 -7.44 7.21
CA THR A 362 -6.42 -7.99 8.56
C THR A 362 -7.71 -8.23 9.33
N PHE A 363 -7.70 -9.17 10.27
CA PHE A 363 -8.82 -9.47 11.17
C PHE A 363 -8.34 -10.27 12.37
N ARG A 364 -9.22 -10.51 13.35
CA ARG A 364 -8.99 -11.40 14.49
C ARG A 364 -10.05 -12.47 14.60
N THR A 365 -9.62 -13.64 15.04
CA THR A 365 -10.50 -14.72 15.50
C THR A 365 -11.16 -14.34 16.82
N ALA A 366 -12.32 -14.95 17.07
CA ALA A 366 -13.06 -14.81 18.30
C ALA A 366 -12.21 -15.31 19.48
N ASN A 367 -12.39 -14.66 20.63
CA ASN A 367 -11.82 -15.15 21.88
C ASN A 367 -12.82 -16.13 22.52
N VAL A 368 -12.57 -17.42 22.40
CA VAL A 368 -13.50 -18.48 22.82
C VAL A 368 -12.86 -19.35 23.89
N ASP A 369 -13.62 -19.65 24.95
CA ASP A 369 -13.28 -20.71 25.91
C ASP A 369 -13.72 -22.07 25.33
N ILE A 370 -12.76 -22.93 24.98
CA ILE A 370 -13.00 -24.18 24.23
C ILE A 370 -13.39 -25.33 25.19
N SER A 371 -14.04 -25.00 26.30
CA SER A 371 -14.34 -25.91 27.41
C SER A 371 -15.38 -27.00 27.12
N GLN A 372 -15.86 -27.15 25.87
CA GLN A 372 -17.00 -28.01 25.55
C GLN A 372 -16.71 -29.07 24.48
N SER A 373 -16.03 -30.15 24.87
CA SER A 373 -16.52 -31.51 24.57
C SER A 373 -15.96 -32.49 25.60
N SER A 374 -16.88 -33.22 26.22
CA SER A 374 -16.69 -34.10 27.37
C SER A 374 -15.88 -35.35 27.04
N SER A 375 -14.62 -35.37 27.49
CA SER A 375 -13.94 -36.42 28.26
C SER A 375 -12.47 -36.05 28.25
N TYR A 376 -11.76 -36.18 29.37
CA TYR A 376 -10.36 -35.78 29.48
C TYR A 376 -9.51 -36.53 28.47
N ALA A 377 -9.27 -35.94 27.29
CA ALA A 377 -8.27 -36.42 26.36
C ALA A 377 -6.93 -36.28 27.08
N GLY A 378 -6.41 -37.43 27.55
CA GLY A 378 -5.12 -37.50 28.19
C GLY A 378 -3.99 -37.12 27.23
N ASP A 379 -2.76 -37.39 27.67
CA ASP A 379 -1.61 -37.28 26.78
C ASP A 379 -1.77 -38.31 25.66
N ILE A 380 -1.64 -37.87 24.41
CA ILE A 380 -1.63 -38.76 23.25
C ILE A 380 -0.21 -38.92 22.75
N ARG A 381 0.11 -40.10 22.24
CA ARG A 381 1.40 -40.40 21.64
C ARG A 381 1.21 -40.65 20.16
N GLY A 382 2.18 -40.23 19.37
CA GLY A 382 2.21 -40.53 17.97
C GLY A 382 3.61 -40.46 17.39
N VAL A 383 3.65 -40.73 16.09
CA VAL A 383 4.87 -40.77 15.29
C VAL A 383 4.69 -39.96 14.02
N VAL A 384 5.76 -39.30 13.62
CA VAL A 384 5.93 -38.73 12.28
C VAL A 384 7.07 -39.45 11.59
N ARG A 385 7.02 -39.48 10.26
CA ARG A 385 8.09 -40.03 9.43
C ARG A 385 8.90 -38.91 8.81
N LEU A 386 10.21 -39.09 8.76
CA LEU A 386 11.09 -38.24 7.96
C LEU A 386 11.10 -38.71 6.51
N THR A 387 11.19 -37.79 5.57
CA THR A 387 11.50 -38.05 4.15
C THR A 387 12.80 -38.85 3.99
N LYS A 388 13.05 -39.40 2.80
CA LYS A 388 14.30 -40.12 2.51
C LYS A 388 15.53 -39.25 2.74
N SER A 389 15.52 -38.01 2.24
CA SER A 389 16.59 -37.03 2.46
C SER A 389 16.72 -36.66 3.94
N GLY A 390 15.60 -36.42 4.63
CA GLY A 390 15.58 -36.16 6.07
C GLY A 390 16.16 -37.31 6.90
N THR A 391 15.87 -38.55 6.50
CA THR A 391 16.41 -39.75 7.14
C THR A 391 17.93 -39.81 7.01
N GLN A 392 18.47 -39.60 5.80
CA GLN A 392 19.91 -39.57 5.58
C GLN A 392 20.60 -38.46 6.39
N TYR A 393 20.00 -37.28 6.39
CA TYR A 393 20.48 -36.13 7.16
C TYR A 393 20.50 -36.43 8.67
N PHE A 394 19.42 -36.99 9.21
CA PHE A 394 19.31 -37.37 10.62
C PHE A 394 20.29 -38.49 11.02
N GLN A 395 20.51 -39.48 10.14
CA GLN A 395 21.43 -40.58 10.40
C GLN A 395 22.90 -40.14 10.38
N ALA A 396 23.26 -39.11 9.59
CA ALA A 396 24.62 -38.58 9.56
C ALA A 396 25.01 -37.83 10.86
N MET A 397 24.03 -37.42 11.67
CA MET A 397 24.26 -36.68 12.92
C MET A 397 24.77 -37.54 14.07
N SER A 398 25.56 -36.94 14.95
CA SER A 398 25.86 -37.46 16.28
C SER A 398 24.62 -37.48 17.18
N LYS A 399 24.71 -38.17 18.33
CA LYS A 399 23.60 -38.22 19.30
C LYS A 399 23.14 -36.83 19.75
N SER A 400 24.07 -35.95 20.11
CA SER A 400 23.74 -34.60 20.58
C SER A 400 23.07 -33.76 19.49
N GLU A 401 23.47 -33.93 18.23
CA GLU A 401 22.87 -33.23 17.10
C GLU A 401 21.47 -33.76 16.79
N ARG A 402 21.22 -35.07 16.93
CA ARG A 402 19.87 -35.66 16.81
C ARG A 402 18.92 -35.13 17.89
N ASP A 403 19.39 -35.02 19.13
CA ASP A 403 18.60 -34.43 20.23
C ASP A 403 18.26 -32.95 19.95
N ALA A 404 19.22 -32.20 19.42
CA ALA A 404 19.01 -30.81 18.98
C ALA A 404 18.03 -30.71 17.81
N PHE A 405 18.10 -31.63 16.84
CA PHE A 405 17.16 -31.72 15.72
C PHE A 405 15.73 -31.95 16.20
N ILE A 406 15.52 -32.92 17.09
CA ILE A 406 14.19 -33.21 17.66
C ILE A 406 13.67 -31.99 18.44
N THR A 407 14.53 -31.33 19.21
CA THR A 407 14.15 -30.12 19.95
C THR A 407 13.73 -28.99 19.01
N ALA A 408 14.49 -28.75 17.93
CA ALA A 408 14.16 -27.76 16.91
C ALA A 408 12.84 -28.09 16.20
N LEU A 409 12.62 -29.37 15.86
CA LEU A 409 11.37 -29.85 15.26
C LEU A 409 10.15 -29.57 16.14
N LEU A 410 10.23 -29.88 17.44
CA LEU A 410 9.12 -29.62 18.36
C LEU A 410 8.85 -28.12 18.51
N ASN A 411 9.89 -27.29 18.56
CA ASN A 411 9.74 -25.83 18.64
C ASN A 411 9.08 -25.27 17.37
N GLU A 412 9.53 -25.71 16.19
CA GLU A 412 8.96 -25.30 14.90
C GLU A 412 7.48 -25.70 14.76
N LEU A 413 7.11 -26.91 15.20
CA LEU A 413 5.74 -27.40 15.19
C LEU A 413 4.83 -26.67 16.19
N THR A 414 5.35 -26.35 17.37
CA THR A 414 4.59 -25.67 18.43
C THR A 414 4.03 -24.32 17.95
N VAL A 415 4.83 -23.56 17.20
CA VAL A 415 4.43 -22.27 16.64
C VAL A 415 3.49 -22.43 15.44
N ARG A 416 3.61 -23.52 14.68
CA ARG A 416 2.80 -23.79 13.48
C ARG A 416 1.43 -24.42 13.79
N ILE A 417 1.22 -25.05 14.95
CA ILE A 417 -0.10 -25.55 15.38
C ILE A 417 -0.80 -24.57 16.35
N PRO A 418 -0.32 -23.33 16.39
CA PRO A 418 -0.35 -22.43 17.55
C PRO A 418 -0.77 -23.09 18.87
N THR A 419 0.17 -23.80 19.49
CA THR A 419 -0.04 -24.41 20.81
C THR A 419 0.98 -23.94 21.82
N GLU A 420 0.72 -24.14 23.10
CA GLU A 420 1.57 -23.68 24.19
C GLU A 420 2.93 -24.42 24.24
N LYS A 421 3.96 -23.72 24.71
CA LYS A 421 5.28 -24.32 24.93
C LYS A 421 5.17 -25.50 25.90
N GLY A 422 5.78 -26.62 25.52
CA GLY A 422 5.70 -27.87 26.27
C GLY A 422 4.43 -28.69 25.99
N ARG A 423 3.59 -28.27 25.04
CA ARG A 423 2.51 -29.12 24.52
C ARG A 423 3.07 -30.37 23.86
N LEU A 424 4.08 -30.18 23.02
CA LEU A 424 4.76 -31.25 22.31
C LEU A 424 6.02 -31.62 23.09
N SER A 425 6.21 -32.92 23.36
CA SER A 425 7.40 -33.44 24.04
C SER A 425 7.87 -34.73 23.39
N SER A 426 9.18 -34.97 23.37
CA SER A 426 9.74 -36.24 22.92
C SER A 426 10.58 -36.86 24.02
N ASN A 427 10.63 -38.19 24.03
CA ASN A 427 11.55 -38.99 24.83
C ASN A 427 12.86 -39.27 24.07
N GLY A 428 13.06 -38.68 22.89
CA GLY A 428 14.22 -38.89 22.02
C GLY A 428 14.21 -40.22 21.27
N HIS A 429 13.16 -41.03 21.42
CA HIS A 429 13.07 -42.32 20.74
C HIS A 429 12.70 -42.14 19.26
N TYR A 430 13.48 -42.82 18.42
CA TYR A 430 13.23 -42.98 17.00
C TYR A 430 13.43 -44.44 16.59
N GLN A 431 12.79 -44.84 15.51
CA GLN A 431 12.87 -46.20 14.96
C GLN A 431 12.89 -46.17 13.43
N LEU A 432 13.29 -47.28 12.82
CA LEU A 432 13.20 -47.44 11.37
C LEU A 432 11.79 -47.91 10.99
N ASP A 433 11.20 -47.28 9.99
CA ASP A 433 9.98 -47.74 9.35
C ASP A 433 10.31 -48.94 8.46
N THR A 434 9.97 -50.13 8.92
CA THR A 434 10.20 -51.40 8.21
C THR A 434 9.21 -51.64 7.07
N THR A 435 8.19 -50.80 6.91
CA THR A 435 7.19 -50.92 5.84
C THR A 435 7.63 -50.24 4.53
N VAL A 436 8.66 -49.39 4.60
CA VAL A 436 9.25 -48.66 3.45
C VAL A 436 10.77 -48.82 3.46
N GLU A 437 11.50 -48.03 2.66
CA GLU A 437 12.97 -48.00 2.59
C GLU A 437 13.63 -47.48 3.89
N SER A 438 13.28 -48.03 5.05
CA SER A 438 13.89 -47.77 6.37
C SER A 438 13.99 -46.29 6.73
N GLN A 439 12.94 -45.52 6.46
CA GLN A 439 12.84 -44.11 6.85
C GLN A 439 12.72 -43.98 8.38
N ILE A 440 13.16 -42.85 8.94
CA ILE A 440 13.13 -42.63 10.39
C ILE A 440 11.74 -42.20 10.85
N LEU A 441 11.21 -42.88 11.87
CA LEU A 441 10.04 -42.49 12.64
C LEU A 441 10.47 -41.82 13.94
N ILE A 442 9.98 -40.62 14.21
CA ILE A 442 10.24 -39.88 15.45
C ILE A 442 8.98 -39.93 16.30
N SER A 443 9.13 -40.39 17.56
CA SER A 443 8.04 -40.37 18.52
C SER A 443 7.98 -39.05 19.29
N PHE A 444 6.78 -38.53 19.46
CA PHE A 444 6.49 -37.49 20.44
C PHE A 444 5.08 -37.63 21.04
N SER A 445 4.87 -36.94 22.14
CA SER A 445 3.63 -36.86 22.89
C SER A 445 3.02 -35.47 22.73
N ILE A 446 1.69 -35.41 22.64
CA ILE A 446 0.90 -34.18 22.76
C ILE A 446 0.25 -34.23 24.14
N ASN A 447 0.80 -33.45 25.06
CA ASN A 447 0.38 -33.43 26.46
C ASN A 447 -1.00 -32.81 26.60
N LYS A 448 -1.80 -33.27 27.57
CA LYS A 448 -3.14 -32.75 27.86
C LYS A 448 -3.15 -31.25 28.17
N ALA A 449 -4.29 -30.61 27.98
CA ALA A 449 -4.50 -29.20 28.31
C ALA A 449 -4.26 -28.94 29.78
N LYS A 450 -3.44 -27.94 30.10
CA LYS A 450 -3.24 -27.48 31.48
C LYS A 450 -4.44 -26.67 31.98
N ASN A 451 -5.07 -25.90 31.09
CA ASN A 451 -6.20 -25.02 31.37
C ASN A 451 -7.31 -25.24 30.33
N SER A 452 -8.55 -24.84 30.64
CA SER A 452 -9.75 -25.01 29.79
C SER A 452 -9.75 -24.17 28.50
N GLU A 453 -8.97 -23.10 28.46
CA GLU A 453 -8.86 -22.17 27.33
C GLU A 453 -7.99 -22.69 26.17
N LYS A 454 -7.65 -23.99 26.15
CA LYS A 454 -6.71 -24.59 25.19
C LYS A 454 -7.31 -25.82 24.52
N PHE A 455 -6.95 -26.02 23.26
CA PHE A 455 -7.44 -27.14 22.46
C PHE A 455 -7.11 -28.49 23.09
N LEU A 456 -8.05 -29.44 22.99
CA LEU A 456 -7.84 -30.84 23.37
C LEU A 456 -6.67 -31.45 22.59
N SER A 457 -5.96 -32.39 23.20
CA SER A 457 -4.83 -33.09 22.57
C SER A 457 -5.25 -33.76 21.27
N THR A 458 -6.45 -34.35 21.20
CA THR A 458 -7.06 -34.92 19.99
C THR A 458 -7.20 -33.92 18.85
N LEU A 459 -7.64 -32.70 19.15
CA LEU A 459 -7.80 -31.65 18.14
C LEU A 459 -6.44 -31.12 17.66
N VAL A 460 -5.48 -30.97 18.59
CA VAL A 460 -4.08 -30.67 18.23
C VAL A 460 -3.50 -31.75 17.30
N SER A 461 -3.78 -33.04 17.54
CA SER A 461 -3.35 -34.10 16.62
C SER A 461 -3.99 -34.02 15.24
N LYS A 462 -5.28 -33.63 15.16
CA LYS A 462 -5.97 -33.43 13.88
C LYS A 462 -5.31 -32.30 13.08
N TYR A 463 -5.04 -31.17 13.72
CA TYR A 463 -4.35 -30.05 13.07
C TYR A 463 -2.93 -30.41 12.64
N LEU A 464 -2.18 -31.08 13.51
CA LEU A 464 -0.82 -31.54 13.18
C LEU A 464 -0.82 -32.46 11.97
N ASN A 465 -1.72 -33.45 11.92
CA ASN A 465 -1.83 -34.34 10.78
C ASN A 465 -2.16 -33.56 9.50
N GLN A 466 -3.18 -32.71 9.53
CA GLN A 466 -3.60 -31.91 8.38
C GLN A 466 -2.47 -30.99 7.87
N LEU A 467 -1.71 -30.36 8.76
CA LEU A 467 -0.59 -29.51 8.38
C LEU A 467 0.54 -30.30 7.71
N ILE A 468 0.85 -31.51 8.20
CA ILE A 468 1.88 -32.37 7.62
C ILE A 468 1.43 -32.90 6.26
N GLU A 469 0.23 -33.45 6.15
CA GLU A 469 -0.32 -33.98 4.90
C GLU A 469 -0.38 -32.94 3.77
N ASN A 470 -0.60 -31.67 4.15
CA ASN A 470 -0.62 -30.54 3.23
C ASN A 470 0.68 -29.70 3.29
N GLY A 471 1.79 -30.31 3.71
CA GLY A 471 3.03 -29.62 4.06
C GLY A 471 3.59 -28.71 2.97
N ALA A 472 3.39 -29.05 1.69
CA ALA A 472 3.80 -28.23 0.54
C ALA A 472 3.11 -26.86 0.47
N TYR A 473 1.95 -26.71 1.12
CA TYR A 473 1.10 -25.51 1.05
C TYR A 473 0.79 -24.92 2.42
N THR A 474 1.38 -25.46 3.49
CA THR A 474 1.26 -24.94 4.84
C THR A 474 2.61 -24.41 5.33
N GLY A 475 2.61 -23.77 6.50
CA GLY A 475 3.84 -23.29 7.12
C GLY A 475 4.89 -24.37 7.39
N ILE A 476 4.55 -25.67 7.36
CA ILE A 476 5.49 -26.78 7.57
C ILE A 476 6.66 -26.75 6.57
N SER A 477 6.40 -26.33 5.33
CA SER A 477 7.43 -26.20 4.27
C SER A 477 8.52 -25.16 4.55
N THR A 478 8.31 -24.22 5.48
CA THR A 478 9.22 -23.10 5.69
C THR A 478 10.21 -23.32 6.83
N GLY A 479 10.08 -24.41 7.60
CA GLY A 479 10.97 -24.67 8.73
C GLY A 479 12.20 -25.48 8.36
N THR A 480 13.26 -25.34 9.15
CA THR A 480 14.55 -25.99 8.91
C THR A 480 14.52 -27.48 9.19
N THR A 481 13.63 -27.93 10.08
CA THR A 481 13.47 -29.34 10.44
C THR A 481 12.13 -29.90 9.98
N THR A 482 11.07 -29.09 10.03
CA THR A 482 9.72 -29.45 9.58
C THR A 482 9.63 -29.75 8.08
N ILE A 483 10.52 -29.17 7.26
CA ILE A 483 10.65 -29.49 5.83
C ILE A 483 10.99 -30.97 5.55
N TYR A 484 11.58 -31.67 6.53
CA TYR A 484 11.93 -33.08 6.40
C TYR A 484 10.78 -34.03 6.75
N LEU A 485 9.61 -33.54 7.15
CA LEU A 485 8.45 -34.38 7.45
C LEU A 485 7.86 -34.98 6.17
N ASP A 486 7.54 -36.27 6.22
CA ASP A 486 6.92 -37.00 5.11
C ASP A 486 5.42 -36.73 5.08
N TYR A 487 4.99 -35.88 4.14
CA TYR A 487 3.59 -35.51 3.97
C TYR A 487 2.69 -36.69 3.57
N ILE A 488 3.24 -37.75 2.96
CA ILE A 488 2.45 -38.95 2.61
C ILE A 488 2.10 -39.74 3.87
N TYR A 489 2.98 -39.71 4.87
CA TYR A 489 2.78 -40.45 6.11
C TYR A 489 1.89 -39.71 7.12
N GLY A 490 1.99 -38.38 7.16
CA GLY A 490 1.26 -37.58 8.14
C GLY A 490 1.74 -37.78 9.59
N PHE A 491 0.83 -37.59 10.53
CA PHE A 491 0.98 -37.91 11.95
C PHE A 491 0.10 -39.09 12.32
N GLN A 492 0.71 -40.16 12.82
CA GLN A 492 0.00 -41.39 13.18
C GLN A 492 -0.05 -41.57 14.70
N LEU A 493 -1.24 -41.78 15.25
CA LEU A 493 -1.41 -42.11 16.66
C LEU A 493 -0.80 -43.49 16.94
N THR A 494 0.04 -43.57 17.96
CA THR A 494 0.47 -44.88 18.50
C THR A 494 -0.60 -45.33 19.48
N GLN A 495 -1.30 -46.42 19.18
CA GLN A 495 -2.28 -47.02 20.07
C GLN A 495 -1.68 -47.18 21.47
N SER A 496 -2.44 -46.81 22.51
CA SER A 496 -1.95 -47.04 23.85
C SER A 496 -1.82 -48.55 24.08
N ILE A 497 -0.90 -48.95 24.96
CA ILE A 497 -0.78 -50.35 25.38
C ILE A 497 -2.12 -50.88 25.90
N SER A 498 -2.95 -50.02 26.50
CA SER A 498 -4.32 -50.32 26.93
C SER A 498 -5.25 -50.67 25.76
N ASP A 499 -5.23 -49.89 24.68
CA ASP A 499 -6.08 -50.13 23.49
C ASP A 499 -5.66 -51.39 22.74
N PHE A 500 -4.35 -51.66 22.72
CA PHE A 500 -3.81 -52.92 22.20
C PHE A 500 -4.34 -54.12 22.99
N PHE A 501 -4.36 -54.06 24.33
CA PHE A 501 -4.88 -55.14 25.17
C PHE A 501 -6.40 -55.29 25.09
N GLU A 502 -7.17 -54.19 25.01
CA GLU A 502 -8.63 -54.24 24.83
C GLU A 502 -9.02 -54.81 23.46
N MET A 503 -8.33 -54.45 22.37
CA MET A 503 -8.62 -55.00 21.04
C MET A 503 -8.34 -56.50 20.92
N HIS A 504 -7.36 -57.02 21.67
CA HIS A 504 -6.93 -58.41 21.54
C HIS A 504 -7.51 -59.34 22.62
N LYS A 505 -8.33 -58.84 23.56
CA LYS A 505 -8.90 -59.62 24.69
C LYS A 505 -7.90 -60.56 25.37
N ILE A 506 -6.66 -60.10 25.57
CA ILE A 506 -5.63 -60.94 26.19
C ILE A 506 -5.69 -60.74 27.71
N GLU A 507 -6.30 -61.70 28.41
CA GLU A 507 -6.19 -61.84 29.88
C GLU A 507 -4.91 -62.61 30.22
N PHE A 508 -4.04 -62.05 31.05
CA PHE A 508 -2.92 -62.80 31.63
C PHE A 508 -3.44 -63.71 32.74
N ILE A 509 -3.38 -65.03 32.53
CA ILE A 509 -3.46 -66.00 33.63
C ILE A 509 -2.09 -66.03 34.32
N LEU A 510 -1.99 -65.36 35.46
CA LEU A 510 -0.86 -65.50 36.37
C LEU A 510 -0.95 -66.87 37.05
N LEU A 511 -0.19 -67.84 36.53
CA LEU A 511 0.04 -69.12 37.18
C LEU A 511 1.06 -68.91 38.31
N ILE A 512 0.56 -68.72 39.52
CA ILE A 512 1.37 -68.82 40.73
C ILE A 512 1.52 -70.31 41.02
N VAL A 513 2.71 -70.85 40.79
CA VAL A 513 3.09 -72.18 41.27
C VAL A 513 3.54 -72.00 42.73
N ALA A 514 2.78 -72.58 43.65
CA ALA A 514 3.08 -72.62 45.08
C ALA A 514 4.15 -73.68 45.41
#